data_AF-A0A3C0ETY0-F1
#
_entry.id   AF-A0A3C0ETY0-F1
#
_cell.length_a   1.000
_cell.length_b   1.000
_cell.length_c   1.000
_cell.angle_alpha   90.00
_cell.angle_beta   90.00
_cell.angle_gamma   90.00
#
_symmetry.space_group_name_H-M   'P 1'
#
loop_
_entity.id
_entity.type
_entity.pdbx_description
1 polymer ?
#
loop_
_entity_poly.entity_id
_entity_poly.type
_entity_poly.pdbx_seq_one_letter_code
_entity_poly.pdbx_strand_id
1 'polypeptide(L)'
;MPDTTMANQPPILLMPQGSAGDVHPFVGIGLELQRRGHHVTLATNGHFRGLAGKVGLSFYEIGSAEHFDEVTQNPDLWKPSIKSTKVVFGMSAQVIPQQVRLIQERWEQDKRLIVVAGPLAFGARLISQTLPIKHVTVQLAPAVFPSVEHPPKLPGLYLPDWSPRWYRKWVW
;
A
#
# COMPACT_ATOMS: atom_id res chain seq x y z
N MET A 1 -34.37 23.58 0.44
CA MET A 1 -33.99 22.84 1.67
C MET A 1 -32.73 22.06 1.34
N PRO A 2 -31.64 22.18 2.12
CA PRO A 2 -30.44 21.37 1.88
C PRO A 2 -30.77 19.92 2.20
N ASP A 3 -30.41 19.03 1.26
CA ASP A 3 -30.64 17.60 1.28
C ASP A 3 -29.97 16.94 2.50
N THR A 4 -30.79 16.45 3.43
CA THR A 4 -30.38 15.84 4.70
C THR A 4 -29.84 14.40 4.55
N THR A 5 -29.47 13.99 3.34
CA THR A 5 -29.00 12.63 3.01
C THR A 5 -27.50 12.50 2.74
N MET A 6 -26.66 13.46 3.16
CA MET A 6 -25.24 13.19 3.41
C MET A 6 -25.10 12.31 4.66
N ALA A 7 -25.58 11.07 4.56
CA ALA A 7 -25.31 10.03 5.53
C ALA A 7 -23.79 9.93 5.66
N ASN A 8 -23.28 10.24 6.87
CA ASN A 8 -21.87 10.27 7.21
C ASN A 8 -21.20 8.93 6.82
N GLN A 9 -20.62 8.90 5.62
CA GLN A 9 -20.01 7.72 5.02
C GLN A 9 -18.86 7.24 5.92
N PRO A 10 -18.59 5.93 5.99
CA PRO A 10 -17.42 5.45 6.70
C PRO A 10 -16.14 6.13 6.19
N PRO A 11 -15.23 6.56 7.07
CA PRO A 11 -13.95 7.11 6.64
C PRO A 11 -13.12 6.02 5.97
N ILE A 12 -12.37 6.40 4.93
CA ILE A 12 -11.52 5.50 4.16
C ILE A 12 -10.06 5.96 4.28
N LEU A 13 -9.21 5.03 4.71
CA LEU A 13 -7.76 5.23 4.77
C LEU A 13 -7.11 4.45 3.63
N LEU A 14 -6.52 5.18 2.68
CA LEU A 14 -5.76 4.63 1.56
C LEU A 14 -4.29 4.53 1.94
N MET A 15 -3.69 3.33 1.84
CA MET A 15 -2.31 3.08 2.25
C MET A 15 -1.48 2.44 1.13
N PRO A 16 -1.17 3.19 0.06
CA PRO A 16 -0.21 2.75 -0.96
C PRO A 16 1.22 2.92 -0.45
N GLN A 17 1.74 1.92 0.24
CA GLN A 17 3.16 1.88 0.58
C GLN A 17 3.95 1.48 -0.67
N GLY A 18 4.93 2.29 -1.06
CA GLY A 18 5.81 1.97 -2.19
C GLY A 18 6.16 3.17 -3.05
N SER A 19 6.31 2.92 -4.35
CA SER A 19 6.75 3.87 -5.37
C SER A 19 5.59 4.65 -5.98
N ALA A 20 5.90 5.51 -6.95
CA ALA A 20 4.88 6.17 -7.78
C ALA A 20 3.92 5.17 -8.46
N GLY A 21 4.39 3.97 -8.82
CA GLY A 21 3.54 2.91 -9.39
C GLY A 21 2.49 2.39 -8.41
N ASP A 22 2.74 2.52 -7.11
CA ASP A 22 1.79 2.15 -6.04
C ASP A 22 0.85 3.31 -5.71
N VAL A 23 1.37 4.54 -5.67
CA VAL A 23 0.60 5.72 -5.22
C VAL A 23 -0.41 6.22 -6.24
N HIS A 24 -0.05 6.33 -7.53
CA HIS A 24 -0.95 6.92 -8.53
C HIS A 24 -2.27 6.16 -8.70
N PRO A 25 -2.30 4.81 -8.74
CA PRO A 25 -3.56 4.07 -8.78
C PRO A 25 -4.47 4.36 -7.58
N PHE A 26 -3.89 4.47 -6.38
CA PHE A 26 -4.63 4.81 -5.16
C PHE A 26 -5.13 6.25 -5.16
N VAL A 27 -4.39 7.19 -5.75
CA VAL A 27 -4.90 8.55 -5.97
C VAL A 27 -6.15 8.51 -6.85
N GLY A 28 -6.13 7.76 -7.95
CA GLY A 28 -7.31 7.56 -8.81
C GLY A 28 -8.51 6.99 -8.06
N ILE A 29 -8.28 5.95 -7.24
CA ILE A 29 -9.31 5.36 -6.36
C ILE A 29 -9.84 6.42 -5.37
N GLY A 30 -8.95 7.18 -4.73
CA GLY A 30 -9.31 8.19 -3.75
C GLY A 30 -10.16 9.32 -4.32
N LEU A 31 -9.84 9.79 -5.52
CA LEU A 31 -10.63 10.81 -6.21
C LEU A 31 -12.04 10.34 -6.54
N GLU A 32 -12.19 9.11 -7.03
CA GLU A 32 -13.51 8.54 -7.32
C GLU A 32 -14.31 8.29 -6.04
N LEU A 33 -13.67 7.86 -4.94
CA LEU A 33 -14.31 7.72 -3.63
C LEU A 33 -14.76 9.08 -3.07
N GLN A 34 -13.95 10.12 -3.17
CA GLN A 34 -14.33 11.48 -2.79
C GLN A 34 -15.52 11.97 -3.63
N ARG A 35 -15.52 11.73 -4.95
CA ARG A 35 -16.64 12.08 -5.84
C ARG A 35 -17.95 11.39 -5.43
N ARG A 36 -17.88 10.21 -4.83
CA ARG A 36 -19.02 9.47 -4.26
C ARG A 36 -19.40 9.91 -2.84
N GLY A 37 -18.73 10.92 -2.29
CA GLY A 37 -19.04 11.49 -0.97
C GLY A 37 -18.31 10.83 0.21
N HIS A 38 -17.27 10.02 -0.03
CA HIS A 38 -16.47 9.45 1.06
C HIS A 38 -15.42 10.44 1.58
N HIS A 39 -15.19 10.40 2.89
CA HIS A 39 -14.03 11.04 3.50
C HIS A 39 -12.80 10.15 3.33
N VAL A 40 -11.87 10.58 2.48
CA VAL A 40 -10.68 9.79 2.10
C VAL A 40 -9.41 10.45 2.62
N THR A 41 -8.56 9.68 3.30
CA THR A 41 -7.20 10.09 3.65
C THR A 41 -6.19 9.19 2.94
N LEU A 42 -5.26 9.81 2.21
CA LEU A 42 -4.10 9.15 1.62
C LEU A 42 -2.96 9.12 2.64
N ALA A 43 -2.56 7.93 3.07
CA ALA A 43 -1.50 7.73 4.05
C ALA A 43 -0.32 6.99 3.41
N THR A 44 0.74 7.72 3.09
CA THR A 44 1.95 7.22 2.41
C THR A 44 3.13 8.16 2.66
N ASN A 45 4.26 7.91 2.02
CA ASN A 45 5.49 8.67 2.20
C ASN A 45 5.31 10.18 1.95
N GLY A 46 5.98 10.99 2.77
CA GLY A 46 5.98 12.45 2.71
C GLY A 46 6.28 13.05 1.33
N HIS A 47 7.07 12.35 0.50
CA HIS A 47 7.35 12.70 -0.89
C HIS A 47 6.07 12.98 -1.71
N PHE A 48 4.97 12.26 -1.43
CA PHE A 48 3.70 12.40 -2.15
C PHE A 48 2.74 13.44 -1.56
N ARG A 49 3.13 14.16 -0.49
CA ARG A 49 2.30 15.21 0.13
C ARG A 49 1.88 16.27 -0.89
N GLY A 50 2.82 16.71 -1.73
CA GLY A 50 2.55 17.70 -2.77
C GLY A 50 1.55 17.20 -3.82
N LEU A 51 1.61 15.91 -4.17
CA LEU A 51 0.64 15.29 -5.08
C LEU A 51 -0.77 15.28 -4.46
N ALA A 52 -0.90 14.83 -3.21
CA ALA A 52 -2.18 14.79 -2.51
C ALA A 52 -2.82 16.19 -2.41
N GLY A 53 -2.03 17.21 -2.07
CA GLY A 53 -2.49 18.60 -2.01
C GLY A 53 -2.98 19.13 -3.36
N LYS A 54 -2.26 18.86 -4.45
CA LYS A 54 -2.65 19.28 -5.81
C LYS A 54 -4.01 18.72 -6.25
N VAL A 55 -4.37 17.53 -5.78
CA VAL A 55 -5.61 16.85 -6.16
C VAL A 55 -6.71 16.92 -5.10
N GLY A 56 -6.47 17.61 -3.97
CA GLY A 56 -7.48 17.82 -2.93
C GLY A 56 -7.74 16.61 -2.01
N LEU A 57 -6.80 15.67 -1.92
CA LEU A 57 -6.89 14.54 -0.99
C LEU A 57 -6.32 14.91 0.39
N SER A 58 -7.03 14.55 1.47
CA SER A 58 -6.45 14.61 2.82
C SER A 58 -5.24 13.69 2.89
N PHE A 59 -4.18 14.11 3.58
CA PHE A 59 -2.90 13.41 3.58
C PHE A 59 -2.40 13.14 4.99
N TYR A 60 -1.86 11.94 5.21
CA TYR A 60 -1.12 11.57 6.41
C TYR A 60 0.25 10.99 6.00
N GLU A 61 1.31 11.46 6.65
CA GLU A 61 2.67 11.06 6.30
C GLU A 61 3.06 9.75 6.99
N ILE A 62 3.54 8.78 6.20
CA ILE A 62 4.08 7.51 6.67
C ILE A 62 5.49 7.33 6.11
N GLY A 63 6.49 7.50 6.95
CA GLY A 63 7.89 7.67 6.54
C GLY A 63 8.13 9.05 5.91
N SER A 64 9.33 9.59 6.14
CA SER A 64 9.68 10.94 5.72
C SER A 64 10.07 11.01 4.24
N ALA A 65 9.94 12.20 3.65
CA ALA A 65 10.37 12.46 2.27
C ALA A 65 11.88 12.27 2.12
N GLU A 66 12.66 12.70 3.11
CA GLU A 66 14.12 12.59 3.13
C GLU A 66 14.55 11.12 3.09
N HIS A 67 13.91 10.27 3.90
CA HIS A 67 14.20 8.84 3.91
C HIS A 67 13.87 8.17 2.56
N PHE A 68 12.79 8.60 1.91
CA PHE A 68 12.43 8.10 0.58
C PHE A 68 13.44 8.53 -0.48
N ASP A 69 13.89 9.78 -0.42
CA ASP A 69 14.89 10.31 -1.36
C ASP A 69 16.24 9.62 -1.16
N GLU A 70 16.68 9.41 0.08
CA GLU A 70 17.89 8.63 0.42
C GLU A 70 17.84 7.22 -0.19
N VAL A 71 16.72 6.53 -0.05
CA VAL A 71 16.59 5.17 -0.57
C VAL A 71 16.48 5.16 -2.10
N THR A 72 15.85 6.17 -2.69
CA THR A 72 15.81 6.36 -4.15
C THR A 72 17.22 6.59 -4.71
N GLN A 73 18.14 7.16 -3.93
CA GLN A 73 19.55 7.31 -4.30
C GLN A 73 20.39 6.03 -4.10
N ASN A 74 19.85 4.98 -3.47
CA ASN A 74 20.56 3.73 -3.27
C ASN A 74 20.73 2.97 -4.60
N PRO A 75 21.97 2.73 -5.09
CA PRO A 75 22.18 2.03 -6.37
C PRO A 75 21.65 0.59 -6.40
N ASP A 76 21.55 -0.06 -5.25
CA ASP A 76 21.05 -1.43 -5.17
C ASP A 76 19.53 -1.52 -5.34
N LEU A 77 18.79 -0.41 -5.17
CA LEU A 77 17.35 -0.33 -5.48
C LEU A 77 17.10 -0.57 -6.99
N TRP A 78 17.96 -0.02 -7.83
CA TRP A 78 17.78 0.00 -9.29
C TRP A 78 18.34 -1.23 -10.00
N LYS A 79 19.05 -2.10 -9.29
CA LYS A 79 19.58 -3.34 -9.86
C LYS A 79 18.52 -4.44 -9.72
N PRO A 80 18.18 -5.18 -10.79
CA PRO A 80 17.18 -6.25 -10.75
C PRO A 80 17.73 -7.49 -10.01
N SER A 81 17.90 -7.37 -8.70
CA SER A 81 18.61 -8.31 -7.84
C SER A 81 17.89 -8.46 -6.51
N ILE A 82 18.25 -9.51 -5.76
CA ILE A 82 17.74 -9.75 -4.41
C ILE A 82 17.99 -8.56 -3.46
N LYS A 83 19.00 -7.72 -3.75
CA LYS A 83 19.30 -6.53 -2.97
C LYS A 83 18.20 -5.46 -3.10
N SER A 84 17.64 -5.27 -4.30
CA SER A 84 16.52 -4.35 -4.52
C SER A 84 15.32 -4.77 -3.68
N THR A 85 14.97 -6.05 -3.73
CA THR A 85 13.93 -6.64 -2.87
C THR A 85 14.21 -6.37 -1.38
N LYS A 86 15.44 -6.61 -0.91
CA LYS A 86 15.81 -6.31 0.49
C LYS A 86 15.61 -4.84 0.86
N VAL A 87 15.98 -3.91 -0.02
CA VAL A 87 15.81 -2.47 0.20
C VAL A 87 14.32 -2.11 0.31
N VAL A 88 13.48 -2.56 -0.63
CA VAL A 88 12.03 -2.29 -0.64
C VAL A 88 11.33 -2.85 0.59
N PHE A 89 11.61 -4.11 0.93
CA PHE A 89 11.04 -4.76 2.12
C PHE A 89 11.56 -4.12 3.42
N GLY A 90 12.83 -3.74 3.46
CA GLY A 90 13.44 -3.03 4.59
C GLY A 90 12.75 -1.70 4.88
N MET A 91 12.56 -0.85 3.85
CA MET A 91 11.80 0.40 3.98
C MET A 91 10.38 0.15 4.48
N SER A 92 9.69 -0.81 3.88
CA SER A 92 8.30 -1.13 4.23
C SER A 92 8.19 -1.63 5.68
N ALA A 93 9.19 -2.38 6.16
CA ALA A 93 9.24 -2.88 7.52
C ALA A 93 9.42 -1.78 8.56
N GLN A 94 10.24 -0.75 8.26
CA GLN A 94 10.52 0.35 9.19
C GLN A 94 9.26 1.17 9.56
N VAL A 95 8.30 1.26 8.65
CA VAL A 95 7.06 2.03 8.87
C VAL A 95 5.92 1.20 9.46
N ILE A 96 6.09 -0.11 9.67
CA ILE A 96 5.04 -0.99 10.24
C ILE A 96 4.48 -0.44 11.55
N PRO A 97 5.30 -0.04 12.55
CA PRO A 97 4.76 0.47 13.81
C PRO A 97 3.94 1.74 13.62
N GLN A 98 4.33 2.61 12.68
CA GLN A 98 3.59 3.84 12.37
C GLN A 98 2.24 3.52 11.70
N GLN A 99 2.23 2.59 10.74
CA GLN A 99 1.01 2.12 10.07
C GLN A 99 0.02 1.54 11.10
N VAL A 100 0.49 0.66 11.98
CA VAL A 100 -0.34 0.04 13.03
C VAL A 100 -0.94 1.10 13.95
N ARG A 101 -0.12 2.02 14.47
CA ARG A 101 -0.60 3.10 15.36
C ARG A 101 -1.67 3.96 14.69
N LEU A 102 -1.40 4.44 13.47
CA LEU A 102 -2.35 5.27 12.72
C LEU A 102 -3.69 4.55 12.54
N ILE A 103 -3.66 3.29 12.11
CA ILE A 103 -4.88 2.54 11.87
C ILE A 103 -5.66 2.34 13.17
N GLN A 104 -4.95 2.01 14.26
CA GLN A 104 -5.57 1.85 15.58
C GLN A 104 -6.24 3.15 16.03
N GLU A 105 -5.52 4.27 16.00
CA GLU A 105 -6.04 5.59 16.37
C GLU A 105 -7.27 5.97 15.56
N ARG A 106 -7.24 5.76 14.23
CA ARG A 106 -8.38 6.05 13.35
C ARG A 106 -9.57 5.14 13.59
N TRP A 107 -9.32 3.87 13.90
CA TRP A 107 -10.37 2.92 14.23
C TRP A 107 -10.96 3.18 15.62
N GLU A 108 -10.18 3.72 16.55
CA GLU A 108 -10.67 4.21 17.84
C GLU A 108 -11.57 5.44 17.70
N GLN A 109 -11.27 6.31 16.74
CA GLN A 109 -12.11 7.47 16.41
C GLN A 109 -13.43 7.09 15.72
N ASP A 110 -13.40 6.16 14.76
CA ASP A 110 -14.60 5.65 14.10
C ASP A 110 -14.47 4.15 13.78
N LYS A 111 -15.30 3.35 14.45
CA LYS A 111 -15.31 1.87 14.31
C LYS A 111 -15.73 1.40 12.92
N ARG A 112 -16.27 2.28 12.08
CA ARG A 112 -16.67 1.98 10.70
C ARG A 112 -15.51 2.11 9.71
N LEU A 113 -14.33 2.55 10.15
CA LEU A 113 -13.14 2.73 9.31
C LEU A 113 -12.93 1.58 8.30
N ILE A 114 -12.70 1.95 7.05
CA ILE A 114 -12.27 1.04 5.99
C ILE A 114 -10.82 1.36 5.65
N VAL A 115 -9.95 0.35 5.72
CA VAL A 115 -8.54 0.48 5.33
C VAL A 115 -8.35 -0.21 3.98
N VAL A 116 -7.95 0.56 2.98
CA VAL A 116 -7.61 0.05 1.64
C VAL A 116 -6.10 0.17 1.47
N ALA A 117 -5.40 -0.94 1.29
CA ALA A 117 -3.94 -0.95 1.38
C ALA A 117 -3.27 -1.74 0.25
N GLY A 118 -2.06 -1.32 -0.13
CA GLY A 118 -1.21 -2.07 -1.07
C GLY A 118 -0.50 -3.24 -0.38
N PRO A 119 0.13 -4.15 -1.15
CA PRO A 119 0.80 -5.34 -0.61
C PRO A 119 1.99 -5.04 0.32
N LEU A 120 2.63 -3.88 0.18
CA LEU A 120 3.76 -3.47 1.01
C LEU A 120 3.34 -2.76 2.32
N ALA A 121 2.04 -2.49 2.52
CA ALA A 121 1.53 -1.91 3.75
C ALA A 121 1.34 -2.98 4.84
N PHE A 122 2.45 -3.61 5.25
CA PHE A 122 2.44 -4.77 6.16
C PHE A 122 1.74 -4.48 7.49
N GLY A 123 1.85 -3.26 8.03
CA GLY A 123 1.17 -2.88 9.26
C GLY A 123 -0.35 -2.91 9.13
N ALA A 124 -0.88 -2.56 7.96
CA ALA A 124 -2.31 -2.66 7.68
C ALA A 124 -2.79 -4.11 7.65
N ARG A 125 -2.02 -5.01 7.04
CA ARG A 125 -2.33 -6.44 7.05
C ARG A 125 -2.23 -7.03 8.47
N LEU A 126 -1.20 -6.67 9.22
CA LEU A 126 -0.97 -7.17 10.57
C LEU A 126 -2.12 -6.80 11.52
N ILE A 127 -2.48 -5.51 11.60
CA ILE A 127 -3.52 -5.06 12.52
C ILE A 127 -4.93 -5.54 12.14
N SER A 128 -5.17 -5.82 10.84
CA SER A 128 -6.45 -6.41 10.40
C SER A 128 -6.71 -7.82 10.96
N GLN A 129 -5.68 -8.51 11.46
CA GLN A 129 -5.82 -9.82 12.09
C GLN A 129 -6.19 -9.73 13.58
N THR A 130 -5.95 -8.59 14.20
CA THR A 130 -6.17 -8.39 15.64
C THR A 130 -7.42 -7.56 15.93
N LEU A 131 -7.75 -6.60 15.05
CA LEU A 131 -8.93 -5.74 15.19
C LEU A 131 -9.98 -6.08 14.13
N PRO A 132 -11.28 -5.94 14.43
CA PRO A 132 -12.37 -6.18 13.48
C PRO A 132 -12.52 -5.01 12.46
N ILE A 133 -11.42 -4.62 11.83
CA ILE A 133 -11.35 -3.55 10.84
C ILE A 133 -11.73 -4.11 9.46
N LYS A 134 -12.53 -3.35 8.70
CA LYS A 134 -12.75 -3.66 7.29
C LYS A 134 -11.47 -3.34 6.51
N HIS A 135 -10.72 -4.38 6.13
CA HIS A 135 -9.49 -4.26 5.38
C HIS A 135 -9.66 -4.78 3.95
N VAL A 136 -9.23 -3.99 2.97
CA VAL A 136 -9.21 -4.34 1.55
C VAL A 136 -7.79 -4.23 1.03
N THR A 137 -7.26 -5.30 0.44
CA THR A 137 -5.96 -5.29 -0.22
C THR A 137 -6.12 -5.05 -1.72
N VAL A 138 -5.41 -4.07 -2.27
CA VAL A 138 -5.39 -3.79 -3.72
C VAL A 138 -4.07 -4.31 -4.30
N GLN A 139 -4.15 -5.30 -5.17
CA GLN A 139 -3.00 -5.84 -5.88
C GLN A 139 -2.87 -5.17 -7.25
N LEU A 140 -1.76 -4.45 -7.46
CA LEU A 140 -1.55 -3.63 -8.65
C LEU A 140 -0.77 -4.35 -9.76
N ALA A 141 -0.08 -5.45 -9.43
CA ALA A 141 0.72 -6.21 -10.37
C ALA A 141 0.56 -7.72 -10.16
N PRO A 142 0.59 -8.55 -11.22
CA PRO A 142 0.50 -10.01 -11.09
C PRO A 142 1.64 -10.64 -10.30
N ALA A 143 2.76 -9.93 -10.12
CA ALA A 143 3.97 -10.41 -9.44
C ALA A 143 3.74 -10.86 -7.97
N VAL A 144 2.60 -10.50 -7.38
CA VAL A 144 2.20 -10.87 -6.03
C VAL A 144 1.37 -12.16 -5.95
N PHE A 145 0.96 -12.73 -7.09
CA PHE A 145 0.21 -13.97 -7.12
C PHE A 145 1.16 -15.15 -7.34
N PRO A 146 1.20 -16.13 -6.42
CA PRO A 146 1.93 -17.36 -6.67
C PRO A 146 1.26 -18.10 -7.83
N SER A 147 2.07 -18.62 -8.74
CA SER A 147 1.58 -19.36 -9.90
C SER A 147 2.57 -20.43 -10.29
N VAL A 148 2.06 -21.65 -10.45
CA VAL A 148 2.83 -22.79 -10.95
C VAL A 148 3.00 -22.69 -12.46
N GLU A 149 2.01 -22.17 -13.19
CA GLU A 149 2.05 -22.08 -14.64
C GLU A 149 2.89 -20.90 -15.14
N HIS A 150 2.71 -19.74 -14.51
CA HIS A 150 3.41 -18.49 -14.83
C HIS A 150 3.98 -17.86 -13.56
N PRO A 151 5.11 -18.37 -13.04
CA PRO A 151 5.69 -17.86 -11.81
C PRO A 151 5.94 -16.35 -11.90
N PRO A 152 5.66 -15.60 -10.82
CA PRO A 152 5.97 -14.18 -10.77
C PRO A 152 7.46 -13.93 -11.01
N LYS A 153 7.76 -12.93 -11.83
CA LYS A 153 9.13 -12.51 -12.13
C LYS A 153 9.53 -11.43 -11.13
N LEU A 154 10.25 -11.81 -10.08
CA LEU A 154 10.76 -10.88 -9.09
C LEU A 154 12.25 -10.56 -9.33
N PRO A 155 12.72 -9.34 -9.03
CA PRO A 155 14.13 -8.99 -9.11
C PRO A 155 15.02 -9.97 -8.33
N GLY A 156 15.89 -10.70 -9.03
CA GLY A 156 16.78 -11.71 -8.45
C GLY A 156 16.11 -13.01 -7.98
N LEU A 157 14.80 -13.17 -8.17
CA LEU A 157 14.06 -14.41 -7.90
C LEU A 157 13.15 -14.72 -9.09
N TYR A 158 13.71 -15.45 -10.06
CA TYR A 158 13.03 -15.89 -11.26
C TYR A 158 13.02 -17.42 -11.33
N LEU A 159 11.83 -18.00 -11.38
CA LEU A 159 11.65 -19.42 -11.70
C LEU A 159 11.37 -19.54 -13.20
N PRO A 160 12.25 -20.18 -13.98
CA PRO A 160 12.03 -20.34 -15.41
C PRO A 160 10.80 -21.19 -15.71
N ASP A 161 10.06 -20.82 -16.75
CA ASP A 161 8.83 -21.52 -17.16
C ASP A 161 9.08 -23.00 -17.55
N TRP A 162 10.31 -23.33 -17.97
CA TRP A 162 10.72 -24.70 -18.30
C TRP A 162 10.95 -25.59 -17.06
N SER A 163 11.05 -25.00 -15.86
CA SER A 163 11.31 -25.78 -14.65
C SER A 163 10.16 -26.76 -14.35
N PRO A 164 10.43 -27.97 -13.82
CA PRO A 164 9.38 -28.96 -13.57
C PRO A 164 8.27 -28.43 -12.66
N ARG A 165 7.01 -28.79 -12.94
CA ARG A 165 5.85 -28.31 -12.16
C ARG A 165 5.95 -28.67 -10.67
N TRP A 166 6.51 -29.83 -10.33
CA TRP A 166 6.71 -30.25 -8.95
C TRP A 166 7.70 -29.34 -8.20
N TYR A 167 8.73 -28.85 -8.90
CA TYR A 167 9.73 -27.95 -8.33
C TYR A 167 9.12 -26.57 -8.10
N ARG A 168 8.37 -26.04 -9.08
CA ARG A 168 7.62 -24.79 -8.93
C ARG A 168 6.59 -24.86 -7.80
N LYS A 169 5.92 -26.01 -7.61
CA LYS A 169 5.02 -26.25 -6.46
C LYS A 169 5.71 -26.29 -5.12
N TRP A 170 7.00 -26.66 -5.07
CA TRP A 170 7.74 -26.69 -3.80
C TRP A 170 8.23 -25.31 -3.37
N VAL A 171 8.44 -24.40 -4.33
CA VAL A 171 8.87 -23.03 -4.06
C VAL A 171 7.71 -22.12 -3.60
N TRP A 172 6.46 -22.48 -3.92
CA TRP A 172 5.24 -21.71 -3.57
C TRP A 172 4.42 -22.37 -2.46
#